data_AF-A0A7C9E9Y3-F1
#
_entry.id   AF-A0A7C9E9Y3-F1
#
_cell.length_a   1.000
_cell.length_b   1.000
_cell.length_c   1.000
_cell.angle_alpha   90.00
_cell.angle_beta   90.00
_cell.angle_gamma   90.00
#
_symmetry.space_group_name_H-M   'P 1'
#
loop_
_entity.id
_entity.type
_entity.pdbx_description
1 polymer ?
#
loop_
_entity_poly.entity_id
_entity_poly.type
_entity_poly.pdbx_seq_one_letter_code
_entity_poly.pdbx_strand_id
1 'polypeptide(L)'
;PVCPKWRDIRKVSAIQLFTNQRLDATQGLREEKVDELVEFLKGCCEKGLAVDIGKAVFTTTLNLLSNTFFSIDLSTYDSSSSQEFRDLAWNIMEEIGRPNISDFFPLIKALDLQGVRRSLTTSFSKMLQVFDKIIDERLRDQINSKDDVLATLLSLVKQNELTLDDVRHMLIVSTKQHILYSFGFSFLFFPR
;
A
#
# COMPACT_ATOMS: atom_id res chain seq x y z
N PRO A 1 17.97 8.35 -9.07
CA PRO A 1 18.98 9.30 -8.54
C PRO A 1 18.48 9.96 -7.25
N VAL A 2 19.36 10.10 -6.25
CA VAL A 2 19.04 10.75 -4.97
C VAL A 2 19.05 12.27 -5.16
N CYS A 3 17.88 12.87 -5.37
CA CYS A 3 17.72 14.33 -5.44
C CYS A 3 17.32 14.92 -4.07
N PRO A 4 17.48 16.25 -3.85
CA PRO A 4 17.05 16.90 -2.60
C PRO A 4 15.60 16.57 -2.25
N LYS A 5 14.69 16.71 -3.22
CA LYS A 5 13.27 16.35 -3.11
C LYS A 5 13.05 14.91 -2.59
N TRP A 6 13.80 13.93 -3.08
CA TRP A 6 13.71 12.54 -2.61
C TRP A 6 14.20 12.38 -1.16
N ARG A 7 15.22 13.13 -0.75
CA ARG A 7 15.72 13.11 0.64
C ARG A 7 14.70 13.72 1.58
N ASP A 8 14.09 14.83 1.18
CA ASP A 8 13.06 15.50 1.98
C ASP A 8 11.84 14.59 2.15
N ILE A 9 11.39 13.96 1.06
CA ILE A 9 10.32 12.97 1.09
C ILE A 9 10.66 11.82 2.06
N ARG A 10 11.84 11.21 1.94
CA ARG A 10 12.23 10.11 2.85
C ARG A 10 12.37 10.56 4.29
N LYS A 11 12.88 11.76 4.52
CA LYS A 11 13.05 12.33 5.86
C LYS A 11 11.70 12.54 6.53
N VAL A 12 10.74 13.15 5.82
CA VAL A 12 9.37 13.31 6.31
C VAL A 12 8.73 11.94 6.57
N SER A 13 8.85 10.99 5.64
CA SER A 13 8.32 9.64 5.85
C SER A 13 8.92 8.96 7.08
N ALA A 14 10.24 9.00 7.26
CA ALA A 14 10.90 8.38 8.40
C ALA A 14 10.54 9.04 9.74
N ILE A 15 10.45 10.39 9.78
CA ILE A 15 10.23 11.16 11.01
C ILE A 15 8.74 11.22 11.39
N GLN A 16 7.84 11.19 10.42
CA GLN A 16 6.40 11.35 10.69
C GLN A 16 5.65 10.03 10.67
N LEU A 17 6.09 9.04 9.87
CA LEU A 17 5.31 7.84 9.59
C LEU A 17 5.88 6.58 10.25
N PHE A 18 7.20 6.50 10.40
CA PHE A 18 7.91 5.28 10.83
C PHE A 18 8.73 5.48 12.10
N THR A 19 8.33 6.40 12.98
CA THR A 19 8.97 6.53 14.29
C THR A 19 8.54 5.41 15.22
N ASN A 20 9.41 5.01 16.16
CA ASN A 20 9.06 4.02 17.18
C ASN A 20 7.77 4.41 17.91
N GLN A 21 7.58 5.69 18.22
CA GLN A 21 6.35 6.17 18.86
C GLN A 21 5.09 5.93 18.02
N ARG A 22 5.14 6.14 16.69
CA ARG A 22 4.01 5.85 15.79
C ARG A 22 3.83 4.34 15.57
N LEU A 23 4.92 3.57 15.56
CA LEU A 23 4.87 2.10 15.53
C LEU A 23 4.25 1.53 16.81
N ASP A 24 4.55 2.10 17.97
CA ASP A 24 3.95 1.70 19.25
C ASP A 24 2.48 2.14 19.31
N ALA A 25 2.17 3.35 18.86
CA ALA A 25 0.79 3.83 18.78
C ALA A 25 -0.11 2.99 17.85
N THR A 26 0.48 2.33 16.85
CA THR A 26 -0.23 1.42 15.93
C THR A 26 -0.26 -0.03 16.44
N GLN A 27 0.22 -0.32 17.65
CA GLN A 27 0.17 -1.67 18.22
C GLN A 27 -1.26 -2.21 18.33
N GLY A 28 -2.19 -1.43 18.90
CA GLY A 28 -3.58 -1.85 19.03
C GLY A 28 -4.23 -2.15 17.67
N LEU A 29 -3.92 -1.35 16.65
CA LEU A 29 -4.37 -1.60 15.29
C LEU A 29 -3.79 -2.90 14.71
N ARG A 30 -2.52 -3.21 14.99
CA ARG A 30 -1.93 -4.49 14.56
C ARG A 30 -2.61 -5.68 15.24
N GLU A 31 -2.88 -5.58 16.53
CA GLU A 31 -3.61 -6.61 17.29
C GLU A 31 -5.01 -6.82 16.70
N GLU A 32 -5.76 -5.74 16.47
CA GLU A 32 -7.08 -5.77 15.81
C GLU A 32 -7.02 -6.48 14.46
N LYS A 33 -6.08 -6.12 13.57
CA LYS A 33 -5.99 -6.75 12.24
C LYS A 33 -5.56 -8.22 12.29
N VAL A 34 -4.79 -8.62 13.32
CA VAL A 34 -4.46 -10.03 13.56
C VAL A 34 -5.68 -10.79 14.08
N ASP A 35 -6.47 -10.20 14.97
CA ASP A 35 -7.69 -10.82 15.48
C ASP A 35 -8.71 -11.03 14.34
N GLU A 36 -8.90 -10.05 13.46
CA GLU A 36 -9.74 -10.21 12.25
C GLU A 36 -9.27 -11.36 11.36
N LEU A 37 -7.95 -11.51 11.16
CA LEU A 37 -7.39 -12.62 10.39
C LEU A 37 -7.68 -13.96 11.08
N VAL A 38 -7.52 -14.04 12.40
CA VAL A 38 -7.81 -15.26 13.17
C VAL A 38 -9.29 -15.62 13.10
N GLU A 39 -10.19 -14.64 13.20
CA GLU A 39 -11.64 -14.84 13.06
C GLU A 39 -11.99 -15.35 11.65
N PHE A 40 -11.42 -14.76 10.60
CA PHE A 40 -11.57 -15.24 9.23
C PHE A 40 -11.13 -16.71 9.07
N LEU A 41 -9.96 -17.07 9.63
CA LEU A 41 -9.43 -18.43 9.57
C LEU A 41 -10.30 -19.42 10.34
N LYS A 42 -10.81 -19.04 11.52
CA LYS A 42 -11.75 -19.86 12.29
C LYS A 42 -13.01 -20.15 11.48
N GLY A 43 -13.61 -19.13 10.87
CA GLY A 43 -14.80 -19.30 10.04
C GLY A 43 -14.58 -20.19 8.81
N CYS A 44 -13.38 -20.17 8.22
CA CYS A 44 -13.02 -21.10 7.15
C CYS A 44 -12.88 -22.53 7.66
N CYS A 45 -12.22 -22.71 8.82
CA CYS A 45 -12.02 -24.00 9.46
C CYS A 45 -13.36 -24.68 9.81
N GLU A 46 -14.30 -23.94 10.40
CA GLU A 46 -15.64 -24.43 10.75
C GLU A 46 -16.43 -24.91 9.52
N LYS A 47 -16.21 -24.27 8.37
CA LYS A 47 -16.86 -24.60 7.10
C LYS A 47 -16.08 -25.63 6.27
N GLY A 48 -14.89 -26.05 6.71
CA GLY A 48 -14.02 -26.94 5.96
C GLY A 48 -13.49 -26.34 4.64
N LEU A 49 -13.37 -25.02 4.55
CA LEU A 49 -12.93 -24.32 3.33
C LEU A 49 -11.40 -24.24 3.26
N ALA A 50 -10.84 -24.47 2.07
CA ALA A 50 -9.43 -24.23 1.81
C ALA A 50 -9.13 -22.71 1.82
N VAL A 51 -7.98 -22.34 2.40
CA VAL A 51 -7.55 -20.94 2.53
C VAL A 51 -6.27 -20.70 1.75
N ASP A 52 -6.26 -19.66 0.92
CA ASP A 52 -5.03 -19.10 0.35
C ASP A 52 -4.39 -18.15 1.37
N ILE A 53 -3.37 -18.65 2.08
CA ILE A 53 -2.67 -17.91 3.12
C ILE A 53 -1.99 -16.65 2.57
N GLY A 54 -1.43 -16.72 1.36
CA GLY A 54 -0.76 -15.58 0.73
C GLY A 54 -1.74 -14.42 0.50
N LYS A 55 -2.94 -14.75 -0.02
CA LYS A 55 -4.04 -13.80 -0.19
C LYS A 55 -4.58 -13.26 1.13
N ALA A 56 -4.71 -14.10 2.15
CA ALA A 56 -5.21 -13.69 3.47
C ALA A 56 -4.25 -12.70 4.14
N VAL A 57 -2.96 -13.05 4.22
CA VAL A 57 -1.91 -12.18 4.81
C VAL A 57 -1.75 -10.89 4.01
N PHE A 58 -1.90 -10.93 2.68
CA PHE A 58 -1.91 -9.73 1.86
C PHE A 58 -3.06 -8.80 2.18
N THR A 59 -4.29 -9.33 2.29
CA THR A 59 -5.45 -8.55 2.72
C THR A 59 -5.23 -7.92 4.09
N THR A 60 -4.74 -8.68 5.07
CA THR A 60 -4.44 -8.16 6.42
C THR A 60 -3.41 -7.03 6.38
N THR A 61 -2.33 -7.21 5.61
CA THR A 61 -1.28 -6.19 5.48
C THR A 61 -1.80 -4.94 4.79
N LEU A 62 -2.64 -5.11 3.77
CA LEU A 62 -3.25 -3.99 3.05
C LEU A 62 -4.18 -3.18 3.96
N ASN A 63 -5.00 -3.85 4.76
CA ASN A 63 -5.89 -3.20 5.74
C ASN A 63 -5.12 -2.51 6.85
N LEU A 64 -4.06 -3.13 7.38
CA LEU A 64 -3.17 -2.49 8.35
C LEU A 64 -2.59 -1.18 7.80
N LEU A 65 -2.10 -1.21 6.55
CA LEU A 65 -1.55 -0.02 5.89
C LEU A 65 -2.65 1.02 5.62
N SER A 66 -3.77 0.64 5.05
CA SER A 66 -4.83 1.59 4.73
C SER A 66 -5.39 2.25 6.00
N ASN A 67 -5.48 1.51 7.10
CA ASN A 67 -5.95 2.03 8.36
C ASN A 67 -4.90 2.95 9.03
N THR A 68 -3.62 2.61 8.93
CA THR A 68 -2.54 3.50 9.38
C THR A 68 -2.52 4.82 8.58
N PHE A 69 -2.71 4.74 7.26
CA PHE A 69 -2.58 5.91 6.39
C PHE A 69 -3.84 6.79 6.34
N PHE A 70 -5.01 6.16 6.35
CA PHE A 70 -6.29 6.79 6.03
C PHE A 70 -7.39 6.47 7.05
N SER A 71 -7.11 5.61 8.04
CA SER A 71 -8.07 5.08 9.02
C SER A 71 -9.35 4.52 8.39
N ILE A 72 -9.16 3.77 7.31
CA ILE A 72 -10.20 3.00 6.61
C ILE A 72 -9.61 1.64 6.21
N ASP A 73 -10.47 0.63 6.11
CA ASP A 73 -10.10 -0.65 5.50
C ASP A 73 -10.41 -0.60 4.00
N LEU A 74 -9.37 -0.76 3.17
CA LEU A 74 -9.51 -0.72 1.71
C LEU A 74 -9.73 -2.10 1.08
N SER A 75 -9.81 -3.14 1.90
CA SER A 75 -10.05 -4.51 1.48
C SER A 75 -10.89 -5.26 2.51
N THR A 76 -11.56 -6.31 2.06
CA THR A 76 -12.22 -7.27 2.94
C THR A 76 -11.68 -8.67 2.68
N TYR A 77 -11.93 -9.59 3.61
CA TYR A 77 -11.65 -11.01 3.41
C TYR A 77 -12.74 -11.71 2.58
N ASP A 78 -13.88 -11.06 2.33
CA ASP A 78 -15.00 -11.63 1.59
C ASP A 78 -14.87 -11.36 0.08
N SER A 79 -15.00 -12.44 -0.69
CA SER A 79 -15.08 -12.44 -2.15
C SER A 79 -16.28 -11.69 -2.74
N SER A 80 -17.31 -11.37 -1.95
CA SER A 80 -18.55 -10.75 -2.44
C SER A 80 -18.50 -9.21 -2.58
N SER A 81 -17.54 -8.55 -1.93
CA SER A 81 -17.38 -7.09 -1.97
C SER A 81 -16.44 -6.64 -3.09
N SER A 82 -16.53 -5.37 -3.53
CA SER A 82 -15.58 -4.82 -4.50
C SER A 82 -14.16 -4.85 -3.91
N GLN A 83 -13.35 -5.82 -4.37
CA GLN A 83 -11.95 -5.96 -4.02
C GLN A 83 -11.03 -5.18 -4.97
N GLU A 84 -11.56 -4.19 -5.71
CA GLU A 84 -10.85 -3.48 -6.77
C GLU A 84 -9.49 -2.93 -6.33
N PHE A 85 -9.41 -2.35 -5.12
CA PHE A 85 -8.15 -1.82 -4.61
C PHE A 85 -7.16 -2.92 -4.21
N ARG A 86 -7.66 -4.02 -3.62
CA ARG A 86 -6.85 -5.19 -3.27
C ARG A 86 -6.29 -5.85 -4.52
N ASP A 87 -7.13 -6.09 -5.53
CA ASP A 87 -6.72 -6.70 -6.80
C ASP A 87 -5.70 -5.81 -7.52
N LEU A 88 -5.88 -4.48 -7.44
CA LEU A 88 -4.93 -3.53 -7.98
C LEU A 88 -3.56 -3.61 -7.28
N ALA A 89 -3.55 -3.61 -5.94
CA ALA A 89 -2.33 -3.73 -5.15
C ALA A 89 -1.66 -5.09 -5.37
N TRP A 90 -2.45 -6.17 -5.49
CA TRP A 90 -1.97 -7.51 -5.79
C TRP A 90 -1.32 -7.58 -7.17
N ASN A 91 -1.95 -7.01 -8.19
CA ASN A 91 -1.38 -6.95 -9.54
C ASN A 91 -0.07 -6.16 -9.57
N ILE A 92 0.03 -5.06 -8.82
CA ILE A 92 1.29 -4.31 -8.68
C ILE A 92 2.37 -5.18 -8.03
N MET A 93 2.01 -5.94 -6.99
CA MET A 93 2.94 -6.85 -6.31
C MET A 93 3.46 -7.93 -7.27
N GLU A 94 2.55 -8.60 -8.01
CA GLU A 94 2.89 -9.66 -8.95
C GLU A 94 3.78 -9.14 -10.09
N GLU A 95 3.45 -7.99 -10.68
CA GLU A 95 4.22 -7.41 -11.78
C GLU A 95 5.58 -6.86 -11.33
N ILE A 96 5.72 -6.38 -10.10
CA ILE A 96 7.02 -5.96 -9.54
C ILE A 96 7.90 -7.18 -9.24
N GLY A 97 7.32 -8.28 -8.74
CA GLY A 97 8.05 -9.51 -8.43
C GLY A 97 8.45 -10.31 -9.67
N ARG A 98 7.82 -10.05 -10.82
CA ARG A 98 8.04 -10.78 -12.06
C ARG A 98 9.40 -10.44 -12.69
N PRO A 99 10.26 -11.43 -12.98
CA PRO A 99 11.49 -11.19 -13.73
C PRO A 99 11.21 -10.58 -15.11
N ASN A 100 11.75 -9.39 -15.36
CA ASN A 100 11.58 -8.67 -16.63
C ASN A 100 12.88 -8.69 -17.45
N ILE A 101 12.84 -9.33 -18.62
CA ILE A 101 13.95 -9.43 -19.59
C ILE A 101 14.47 -8.04 -19.97
N SER A 102 13.57 -7.05 -20.02
CA SER A 102 13.91 -5.65 -20.33
C SER A 102 14.85 -5.02 -19.31
N ASP A 103 14.91 -5.54 -18.08
CA ASP A 103 15.83 -5.07 -17.04
C ASP A 103 17.23 -5.69 -17.17
N PHE A 104 17.34 -6.85 -17.83
CA PHE A 104 18.62 -7.52 -18.12
C PHE A 104 19.22 -7.09 -19.47
N PHE A 105 18.38 -6.70 -20.43
CA PHE A 105 18.80 -6.34 -21.79
C PHE A 105 18.34 -4.91 -22.13
N PRO A 106 19.16 -3.88 -21.86
CA PRO A 106 18.78 -2.47 -22.04
C PRO A 106 18.36 -2.10 -23.46
N LEU A 107 18.90 -2.79 -24.48
CA LEU A 107 18.62 -2.50 -25.90
C LEU A 107 17.14 -2.71 -26.27
N ILE A 108 16.43 -3.59 -25.59
CA ILE A 108 15.02 -3.91 -25.85
C ILE A 108 14.08 -3.30 -24.80
N LYS A 109 14.60 -2.48 -23.88
CA LYS A 109 13.84 -1.90 -22.77
C LYS A 109 12.67 -1.02 -23.21
N ALA A 110 12.81 -0.34 -24.33
CA ALA A 110 11.75 0.52 -24.88
C ALA A 110 10.58 -0.28 -25.48
N LEU A 111 10.79 -1.55 -25.84
CA LEU A 111 9.79 -2.38 -26.49
C LEU A 111 8.75 -2.95 -25.51
N ASP A 112 9.06 -2.98 -24.21
CA ASP A 112 8.19 -3.55 -23.17
C ASP A 112 7.65 -4.94 -23.57
N LEU A 113 8.55 -5.84 -24.02
CA LEU A 113 8.17 -7.13 -24.63
C LEU A 113 7.26 -7.99 -23.76
N GLN A 114 7.35 -7.80 -22.45
CA GLN A 114 6.57 -8.51 -21.44
C GLN A 114 5.35 -7.71 -20.96
N GLY A 115 5.17 -6.47 -21.41
CA GLY A 115 4.04 -5.61 -21.04
C GLY A 115 4.03 -5.15 -19.57
N VAL A 116 5.07 -5.46 -18.80
CA VAL A 116 5.17 -5.17 -17.36
C VAL A 116 5.09 -3.67 -17.12
N ARG A 117 5.77 -2.87 -17.94
CA ARG A 117 5.77 -1.40 -17.76
C ARG A 117 4.39 -0.83 -18.01
N ARG A 118 3.71 -1.27 -19.07
CA ARG A 118 2.35 -0.85 -19.39
C ARG A 118 1.36 -1.26 -18.30
N SER A 119 1.43 -2.51 -17.84
CA SER A 119 0.60 -3.07 -16.76
C SER A 119 0.77 -2.27 -15.47
N LEU A 120 2.01 -2.08 -15.00
CA LEU A 120 2.32 -1.27 -13.82
C LEU A 120 1.83 0.18 -13.96
N THR A 121 2.02 0.80 -15.13
CA THR A 121 1.57 2.18 -15.37
C THR A 121 0.06 2.29 -15.20
N THR A 122 -0.71 1.39 -15.82
CA THR A 122 -2.17 1.36 -15.68
C THR A 122 -2.59 1.11 -14.23
N SER A 123 -1.91 0.20 -13.53
CA SER A 123 -2.25 -0.11 -12.14
C SER A 123 -1.94 1.04 -11.20
N PHE A 124 -0.78 1.70 -11.33
CA PHE A 124 -0.44 2.90 -10.55
C PHE A 124 -1.39 4.07 -10.85
N SER A 125 -1.82 4.26 -12.09
CA SER A 125 -2.80 5.30 -12.43
C SER A 125 -4.14 5.09 -11.71
N LYS A 126 -4.65 3.86 -11.67
CA LYS A 126 -5.88 3.54 -10.91
C LYS A 126 -5.67 3.73 -9.41
N MET A 127 -4.49 3.41 -8.90
CA MET A 127 -4.18 3.54 -7.46
C MET A 127 -4.15 5.00 -7.04
N LEU A 128 -3.56 5.85 -7.88
CA LEU A 128 -3.61 7.30 -7.70
C LEU A 128 -5.04 7.83 -7.66
N GLN A 129 -5.92 7.36 -8.55
CA GLN A 129 -7.32 7.77 -8.53
C GLN A 129 -8.04 7.40 -7.21
N VAL A 130 -7.69 6.27 -6.60
CA VAL A 130 -8.21 5.90 -5.28
C VAL A 130 -7.69 6.86 -4.21
N PHE A 131 -6.38 7.15 -4.21
CA PHE A 131 -5.81 8.13 -3.27
C PHE A 131 -6.38 9.53 -3.46
N ASP A 132 -6.60 9.97 -4.69
CA ASP A 132 -7.22 11.27 -5.00
C ASP A 132 -8.62 11.37 -4.39
N LYS A 133 -9.45 10.33 -4.54
CA LYS A 133 -10.78 10.30 -3.92
C LYS A 133 -10.71 10.44 -2.40
N ILE A 134 -9.80 9.70 -1.75
CA ILE A 134 -9.62 9.75 -0.29
C ILE A 134 -9.12 11.13 0.16
N ILE A 135 -8.17 11.71 -0.56
CA ILE A 135 -7.64 13.06 -0.29
C ILE A 135 -8.76 14.10 -0.43
N ASP A 136 -9.53 14.05 -1.51
CA ASP A 136 -10.62 14.98 -1.80
C ASP A 136 -11.74 14.89 -0.76
N GLU A 137 -12.11 13.67 -0.34
CA GLU A 137 -13.05 13.44 0.75
C GLU A 137 -12.54 14.06 2.06
N ARG A 138 -11.26 13.84 2.40
CA ARG A 138 -10.66 14.39 3.62
C ARG A 138 -10.58 15.93 3.60
N LEU A 139 -10.35 16.52 2.44
CA LEU A 139 -10.33 17.98 2.30
C LEU A 139 -11.71 18.62 2.45
N ARG A 140 -12.78 17.89 2.10
CA ARG A 140 -14.18 18.30 2.32
C ARG A 140 -14.61 18.14 3.78
N ASP A 141 -14.22 17.03 4.43
CA ASP A 141 -14.62 16.69 5.80
C ASP A 141 -13.68 17.28 6.88
N GLN A 142 -13.49 18.61 6.88
CA GLN A 142 -12.61 19.30 7.86
C GLN A 142 -13.04 19.18 9.33
N ILE A 143 -14.22 18.62 9.61
CA ILE A 143 -14.81 18.50 10.94
C ILE A 143 -14.37 17.20 11.66
N ASN A 144 -14.10 16.13 10.92
CA ASN A 144 -13.68 14.83 11.46
C ASN A 144 -12.19 14.58 11.19
N SER A 145 -11.34 15.35 11.89
CA SER A 145 -9.89 15.14 11.86
C SER A 145 -9.51 13.86 12.60
N LYS A 146 -9.36 12.75 11.87
CA LYS A 146 -8.70 11.54 12.37
C LYS A 146 -7.19 11.81 12.54
N ASP A 147 -6.57 11.34 13.63
CA ASP A 147 -5.10 11.41 13.82
C ASP A 147 -4.42 10.28 13.02
N ASP A 148 -4.48 10.40 11.70
CA ASP A 148 -3.79 9.51 10.78
C ASP A 148 -2.68 10.23 10.01
N VAL A 149 -1.89 9.43 9.29
CA VAL A 149 -0.79 9.92 8.47
C VAL A 149 -1.28 10.96 7.45
N LEU A 150 -2.40 10.71 6.79
CA LEU A 150 -2.93 11.64 5.78
C LEU A 150 -3.25 13.00 6.40
N ALA A 151 -3.84 13.06 7.59
CA ALA A 151 -4.08 14.32 8.30
C ALA A 151 -2.77 15.07 8.58
N THR A 152 -1.72 14.35 9.00
CA THR A 152 -0.38 14.93 9.21
C THR A 152 0.18 15.49 7.89
N LEU A 153 0.14 14.72 6.80
CA LEU A 153 0.62 15.14 5.49
C LEU A 153 -0.14 16.36 4.94
N LEU A 154 -1.47 16.39 5.09
CA LEU A 154 -2.27 17.54 4.67
C LEU A 154 -1.99 18.79 5.52
N SER A 155 -1.63 18.64 6.80
CA SER A 155 -1.22 19.78 7.63
C SER A 155 0.11 20.39 7.16
N LEU A 156 1.07 19.56 6.73
CA LEU A 156 2.33 20.01 6.12
C LEU A 156 2.11 20.71 4.78
N VAL A 157 1.11 20.27 3.99
CA VAL A 157 0.71 20.97 2.76
C VAL A 157 0.16 22.37 3.08
N LYS A 158 -0.65 22.51 4.14
CA LYS A 158 -1.15 23.83 4.59
C LYS A 158 -0.03 24.76 5.08
N GLN A 159 1.09 24.21 5.56
CA GLN A 159 2.26 24.97 6.01
C GLN A 159 3.21 25.32 4.84
N ASN A 160 2.84 25.03 3.59
CA ASN A 160 3.68 25.17 2.39
C ASN A 160 5.00 24.38 2.45
N GLU A 161 5.09 23.36 3.30
CA GLU A 161 6.27 22.48 3.36
C GLU A 161 6.22 21.36 2.32
N LEU A 162 5.00 20.97 1.90
CA LEU A 162 4.75 19.93 0.89
C LEU A 162 3.71 20.38 -0.13
N THR A 163 3.77 19.78 -1.32
CA THR A 163 2.70 19.88 -2.31
C THR A 163 1.81 18.63 -2.27
N LEU A 164 0.58 18.72 -2.78
CA LEU A 164 -0.28 17.52 -2.94
C LEU A 164 0.34 16.46 -3.86
N ASP A 165 1.19 16.87 -4.82
CA ASP A 165 1.97 15.95 -5.64
C ASP A 165 2.98 15.15 -4.79
N ASP A 166 3.61 15.80 -3.82
CA ASP A 166 4.53 15.14 -2.88
C ASP A 166 3.80 14.13 -2.00
N VAL A 167 2.59 14.47 -1.55
CA VAL A 167 1.73 13.55 -0.78
C VAL A 167 1.38 12.31 -1.62
N ARG A 168 0.95 12.48 -2.87
CA ARG A 168 0.68 11.36 -3.79
C ARG A 168 1.89 10.46 -3.97
N HIS A 169 3.06 11.07 -4.20
CA HIS A 169 4.31 10.34 -4.35
C HIS A 169 4.71 9.61 -3.06
N MET A 170 4.54 10.21 -1.89
CA MET A 170 4.78 9.57 -0.60
C MET A 170 3.90 8.34 -0.37
N LEU A 171 2.61 8.43 -0.73
CA LEU A 171 1.66 7.31 -0.59
C LEU A 171 2.05 6.14 -1.50
N ILE A 172 2.42 6.42 -2.76
CA ILE A 172 2.91 5.38 -3.69
C ILE A 172 4.22 4.75 -3.20
N VAL A 173 5.19 5.57 -2.77
CA VAL A 173 6.49 5.06 -2.34
C VAL A 173 6.33 4.20 -1.09
N SER A 174 5.51 4.62 -0.13
CA SER A 174 5.29 3.88 1.11
C SER A 174 4.55 2.57 0.87
N THR A 175 3.51 2.56 0.04
CA THR A 175 2.81 1.33 -0.35
C THR A 175 3.70 0.38 -1.14
N LYS A 176 4.46 0.89 -2.11
CA LYS A 176 5.42 0.09 -2.88
C LYS A 176 6.50 -0.51 -1.97
N GLN A 177 7.08 0.28 -1.08
CA GLN A 177 8.08 -0.16 -0.11
C GLN A 177 7.47 -1.28 0.74
N HIS A 178 6.35 -1.06 1.44
CA HIS A 178 5.75 -2.11 2.26
C HIS A 178 5.38 -3.38 1.49
N ILE A 179 4.82 -3.28 0.29
CA ILE A 179 4.51 -4.45 -0.54
C ILE A 179 5.80 -5.23 -0.88
N LEU A 180 6.88 -4.54 -1.24
CA LEU A 180 8.18 -5.15 -1.52
C LEU A 180 8.82 -5.80 -0.28
N TYR A 181 8.76 -5.14 0.89
CA TYR A 181 9.38 -5.66 2.11
C TYR A 181 8.56 -6.78 2.76
N SER A 182 7.23 -6.70 2.74
CA SER A 182 6.35 -7.73 3.31
C SER A 182 6.21 -8.96 2.42
N PHE A 183 6.32 -8.82 1.10
CA PHE A 183 6.04 -9.93 0.16
C PHE A 183 7.16 -10.24 -0.84
N GLY A 184 7.99 -9.25 -1.20
CA GLY A 184 9.11 -9.44 -2.12
C GLY A 184 10.22 -10.32 -1.55
N PHE A 185 10.39 -10.36 -0.21
CA PHE A 185 11.33 -11.29 0.43
C PHE A 185 10.82 -12.73 0.44
N SER A 186 9.50 -12.95 0.50
CA SER A 186 8.90 -14.29 0.51
C SER A 186 8.92 -14.96 -0.86
N PHE A 187 8.74 -14.20 -1.95
CA PHE A 187 8.79 -14.73 -3.32
C PHE A 187 10.19 -15.10 -3.82
N LEU A 188 11.25 -14.53 -3.23
CA LEU A 188 12.63 -14.93 -3.51
C LEU A 188 13.01 -16.27 -2.86
N PHE A 189 12.26 -16.75 -1.86
CA PHE A 189 12.60 -17.93 -1.06
C PHE A 189 11.60 -19.09 -1.13
N PHE A 190 10.42 -18.90 -1.72
CA PHE A 190 9.50 -19.99 -2.04
C PHE A 190 9.25 -20.04 -3.55
N PRO A 191 10.02 -20.86 -4.29
CA PRO A 191 9.59 -21.29 -5.60
C PRO A 191 8.31 -22.13 -5.43
N ARG A 192 7.37 -21.97 -6.36
CA ARG A 192 6.27 -22.93 -6.55
C ARG A 192 6.79 -24.34 -6.76
#